data_AF-A0A3D2VZX6-F1
#
_entry.id   AF-A0A3D2VZX6-F1
#
_cell.length_a   1.000
_cell.length_b   1.000
_cell.length_c   1.000
_cell.angle_alpha   90.00
_cell.angle_beta   90.00
_cell.angle_gamma   90.00
#
_symmetry.space_group_name_H-M   'P 1'
#
loop_
_entity.id
_entity.type
_entity.pdbx_description
1 polymer ?
#
loop_
_entity_poly.entity_id
_entity_poly.type
_entity_poly.pdbx_seq_one_letter_code
_entity_poly.pdbx_strand_id
1 'polypeptide(L)'
;MHGRIPNHVAGLAALAIGGVSAIAAPLALFVLALLGANALVNARRASIAPLVGPVLGALVAYSFVGAAAAIGVLLVWRVFADARWSTERARDLAMSAGHPAEAKQRALAHAWATPLYGLALVAFTAPHMVAGFPLDLPHLPLWVLLATGALAALLVFDWALRRAADWRLGDLAAAPASHLLWHHVLFVLAFGLTIDVSAGIVAMAAWRLLHAAPLPSPRPQASLTAVP
;
A
#
# COMPACT_ATOMS: atom_id res chain seq x y z
N MET A 1 10.69 -19.85 -13.62
CA MET A 1 10.25 -19.00 -12.49
C MET A 1 10.70 -17.57 -12.77
N HIS A 2 9.80 -16.65 -13.14
CA HIS A 2 10.17 -15.25 -13.32
C HIS A 2 10.60 -14.65 -11.98
N GLY A 3 11.80 -14.06 -11.92
CA GLY A 3 12.42 -13.58 -10.68
C GLY A 3 11.53 -12.59 -9.96
N ARG A 4 11.09 -12.89 -8.74
CA ARG A 4 10.36 -11.93 -7.89
C ARG A 4 11.36 -10.95 -7.28
N ILE A 5 11.07 -9.66 -7.33
CA ILE A 5 11.84 -8.65 -6.58
C ILE A 5 11.65 -8.94 -5.08
N PRO A 6 12.72 -8.96 -4.26
CA PRO A 6 12.60 -9.08 -2.82
C PRO A 6 11.78 -7.92 -2.21
N ASN A 7 10.93 -8.21 -1.23
CA ASN A 7 10.05 -7.21 -0.60
C ASN A 7 10.80 -5.95 -0.11
N HIS A 8 12.01 -6.12 0.43
CA HIS A 8 12.83 -5.00 0.91
C HIS A 8 13.36 -4.11 -0.21
N VAL A 9 13.74 -4.69 -1.36
CA VAL A 9 14.16 -3.90 -2.53
C VAL A 9 12.97 -3.11 -3.07
N ALA A 10 11.80 -3.77 -3.20
CA ALA A 10 10.59 -3.11 -3.68
C ALA A 10 10.10 -2.01 -2.72
N GLY A 11 10.17 -2.24 -1.40
CA GLY A 11 9.80 -1.26 -0.38
C GLY A 11 10.71 -0.04 -0.36
N LEU A 12 12.03 -0.24 -0.43
CA LEU A 12 13.00 0.86 -0.50
C LEU A 12 12.84 1.69 -1.78
N ALA A 13 12.67 1.03 -2.93
CA ALA A 13 12.44 1.73 -4.19
C ALA A 13 11.13 2.53 -4.17
N ALA A 14 10.07 1.96 -3.60
CA ALA A 14 8.80 2.66 -3.41
C ALA A 14 8.94 3.91 -2.52
N LEU A 15 9.66 3.81 -1.40
CA LEU A 15 9.95 4.96 -0.53
C LEU A 15 10.78 6.02 -1.24
N ALA A 16 11.78 5.62 -2.01
CA ALA A 16 12.59 6.57 -2.79
C ALA A 16 11.74 7.32 -3.83
N ILE A 17 10.87 6.61 -4.57
CA ILE A 17 9.97 7.22 -5.56
C ILE A 17 8.96 8.16 -4.88
N GLY A 18 8.43 7.76 -3.72
CA GLY A 18 7.62 8.62 -2.86
C GLY A 18 8.37 9.88 -2.41
N GLY A 19 9.58 9.75 -1.89
CA GLY A 19 10.43 10.87 -1.49
C GLY A 19 10.75 11.81 -2.65
N VAL A 20 11.03 11.28 -3.84
CA VAL A 20 11.22 12.07 -5.06
C VAL A 20 9.98 12.88 -5.38
N SER A 21 8.77 12.33 -5.19
CA SER A 21 7.54 13.07 -5.50
C SER A 21 7.30 14.29 -4.60
N ALA A 22 7.80 14.27 -3.36
CA ALA A 22 7.76 15.42 -2.45
C ALA A 22 8.66 16.58 -2.91
N ILE A 23 9.68 16.30 -3.73
CA ILE A 23 10.66 17.29 -4.21
C ILE A 23 10.38 17.66 -5.67
N ALA A 24 10.05 16.67 -6.50
CA ALA A 24 9.92 16.75 -7.94
C ALA A 24 8.78 15.82 -8.43
N ALA A 25 7.54 16.21 -8.15
CA ALA A 25 6.35 15.47 -8.56
C ALA A 25 6.34 15.05 -10.06
N PRO A 26 6.76 15.88 -11.04
CA PRO A 26 6.81 15.47 -12.44
C PRO A 26 7.74 14.26 -12.69
N LEU A 27 8.89 14.21 -12.01
CA LEU A 27 9.84 13.11 -12.15
C LEU A 27 9.26 11.81 -11.59
N ALA A 28 8.57 11.89 -10.44
CA ALA A 28 7.93 10.73 -9.85
C ALA A 28 6.79 10.18 -10.72
N LEU A 29 5.99 11.07 -11.33
CA LEU A 29 4.95 10.67 -12.30
C LEU A 29 5.55 10.00 -13.54
N PHE A 30 6.69 10.49 -14.04
CA PHE A 30 7.41 9.85 -15.13
C PHE A 30 7.88 8.43 -14.75
N VAL A 31 8.46 8.26 -13.55
CA VAL A 31 8.86 6.93 -13.06
C VAL A 31 7.66 5.99 -12.91
N LEU A 32 6.53 6.47 -12.37
CA LEU A 32 5.29 5.67 -12.29
C LEU A 32 4.78 5.29 -13.67
N ALA A 33 4.85 6.19 -14.66
CA ALA A 33 4.45 5.90 -16.03
C ALA A 33 5.33 4.80 -16.66
N LEU A 34 6.65 4.85 -16.43
CA LEU A 34 7.57 3.79 -16.88
C LEU A 34 7.27 2.44 -16.21
N LEU A 35 7.05 2.42 -14.89
CA LEU A 35 6.66 1.22 -14.16
C LEU A 35 5.30 0.67 -14.65
N GLY A 36 4.35 1.56 -14.94
CA GLY A 36 3.05 1.23 -15.49
C GLY A 36 3.14 0.64 -16.90
N ALA A 37 3.96 1.22 -17.78
CA ALA A 37 4.22 0.71 -19.11
C ALA A 37 4.88 -0.68 -19.05
N ASN A 38 5.88 -0.86 -18.18
CA ASN A 38 6.50 -2.16 -17.94
C ASN A 38 5.48 -3.18 -17.40
N ALA A 39 4.59 -2.78 -16.49
CA ALA A 39 3.52 -3.63 -16.00
C ALA A 39 2.54 -4.04 -17.09
N LEU A 40 2.15 -3.12 -17.99
CA LEU A 40 1.26 -3.39 -19.11
C LEU A 40 1.87 -4.36 -20.13
N VAL A 41 3.13 -4.16 -20.51
CA VAL A 41 3.84 -5.05 -21.45
C VAL A 41 3.91 -6.49 -20.91
N ASN A 42 4.07 -6.64 -19.60
CA ASN A 42 4.20 -7.95 -18.96
C ASN A 42 2.86 -8.56 -18.50
N ALA A 43 1.78 -7.78 -18.50
CA ALA A 43 0.47 -8.25 -18.06
C ALA A 43 -0.25 -9.05 -19.16
N ARG A 44 -0.79 -10.22 -18.80
CA ARG A 44 -1.55 -11.07 -19.74
C ARG A 44 -2.99 -10.60 -19.99
N ARG A 45 -3.56 -9.73 -19.15
CA ARG A 45 -4.87 -9.04 -19.29
C ARG A 45 -4.99 -7.94 -18.22
N ALA A 46 -5.42 -6.74 -18.61
CA ALA A 46 -5.80 -5.67 -17.68
C ALA A 46 -7.34 -5.58 -17.59
N SER A 47 -7.89 -5.57 -16.38
CA SER A 47 -9.32 -5.36 -16.16
C SER A 47 -9.58 -3.93 -15.70
N ILE A 48 -10.49 -3.24 -16.39
CA ILE A 48 -10.93 -1.88 -16.04
C ILE A 48 -12.10 -1.87 -15.05
N ALA A 49 -12.72 -3.02 -14.78
CA ALA A 49 -13.89 -3.11 -13.89
C ALA A 49 -13.69 -2.47 -12.50
N PRO A 50 -12.52 -2.59 -11.84
CA PRO A 50 -12.29 -1.95 -10.54
C PRO A 50 -12.29 -0.41 -10.56
N LEU A 51 -12.19 0.22 -11.74
CA LEU A 51 -12.18 1.67 -11.90
C LEU A 51 -13.58 2.28 -12.02
N VAL A 52 -14.61 1.49 -12.32
CA VAL A 52 -15.96 2.01 -12.58
C VAL A 52 -16.54 2.73 -11.36
N GLY A 53 -16.56 2.07 -10.19
CA GLY A 53 -17.08 2.66 -8.95
C GLY A 53 -16.36 3.96 -8.53
N PRO A 54 -15.02 3.99 -8.48
CA PRO A 54 -14.24 5.18 -8.15
C PRO A 54 -14.47 6.33 -9.12
N VAL A 55 -14.53 6.05 -10.43
CA VAL A 55 -14.79 7.07 -11.46
C VAL A 55 -16.19 7.65 -11.28
N LEU A 56 -17.21 6.81 -11.10
CA LEU A 56 -18.58 7.28 -10.84
C LEU A 56 -18.66 8.11 -9.55
N GLY A 57 -18.04 7.64 -8.46
CA GLY A 57 -18.00 8.38 -7.19
C GLY A 57 -17.31 9.73 -7.33
N ALA A 58 -16.20 9.79 -8.06
CA ALA A 58 -15.48 11.02 -8.36
C ALA A 58 -16.32 11.97 -9.23
N LEU A 59 -17.04 11.46 -10.25
CA LEU A 59 -17.92 12.26 -11.10
C LEU A 59 -19.11 12.84 -10.32
N VAL A 60 -19.71 12.06 -9.42
CA VAL A 60 -20.78 12.55 -8.53
C VAL A 60 -20.23 13.63 -7.61
N ALA A 61 -19.11 13.36 -6.93
CA ALA A 61 -18.47 14.34 -6.05
C ALA A 61 -18.07 15.63 -6.79
N TYR A 62 -17.56 15.50 -8.03
CA TYR A 62 -17.28 16.62 -8.92
C TYR A 62 -18.53 17.45 -9.21
N SER A 63 -19.64 16.80 -9.53
CA SER A 63 -20.87 17.47 -9.96
C SER A 63 -21.57 18.24 -8.84
N PHE A 64 -21.51 17.74 -7.61
CA PHE A 64 -22.20 18.35 -6.47
C PHE A 64 -21.34 19.27 -5.62
N VAL A 65 -20.05 18.96 -5.54
CA VAL A 65 -19.14 19.66 -4.62
C VAL A 65 -18.02 20.31 -5.42
N GLY A 66 -17.36 19.58 -6.33
CA GLY A 66 -16.32 20.10 -7.24
C GLY A 66 -15.07 19.20 -7.36
N ALA A 67 -14.08 19.65 -8.12
CA ALA A 67 -12.85 18.90 -8.46
C ALA A 67 -12.09 18.35 -7.23
N ALA A 68 -12.01 19.23 -6.24
CA ALA A 68 -11.58 19.00 -4.89
C ALA A 68 -12.13 17.70 -4.24
N ALA A 69 -13.46 17.53 -4.17
CA ALA A 69 -14.07 16.34 -3.58
C ALA A 69 -13.86 15.10 -4.45
N ALA A 70 -13.81 15.28 -5.77
CA ALA A 70 -13.52 14.19 -6.71
C ALA A 70 -12.12 13.60 -6.45
N ILE A 71 -11.12 14.46 -6.22
CA ILE A 71 -9.78 14.05 -5.82
C ILE A 71 -9.84 13.26 -4.51
N GLY A 72 -10.53 13.79 -3.50
CA GLY A 72 -10.77 13.11 -2.22
C GLY A 72 -11.25 11.68 -2.32
N VAL A 73 -12.31 11.47 -3.11
CA VAL A 73 -12.87 10.13 -3.36
C VAL A 73 -11.83 9.21 -3.98
N LEU A 74 -11.05 9.70 -4.94
CA LEU A 74 -9.99 8.92 -5.58
C LEU A 74 -8.85 8.60 -4.60
N LEU A 75 -8.46 9.52 -3.72
CA LEU A 75 -7.43 9.30 -2.69
C LEU A 75 -7.87 8.20 -1.71
N VAL A 76 -9.08 8.32 -1.16
CA VAL A 76 -9.64 7.32 -0.23
C VAL A 76 -9.74 5.97 -0.92
N TRP A 77 -10.33 5.93 -2.11
CA TRP A 77 -10.40 4.69 -2.89
C TRP A 77 -9.01 4.07 -3.09
N ARG A 78 -8.01 4.89 -3.43
CA ARG A 78 -6.65 4.43 -3.70
C ARG A 78 -6.02 3.77 -2.48
N VAL A 79 -6.16 4.38 -1.30
CA VAL A 79 -5.71 3.83 -0.01
C VAL A 79 -6.36 2.46 0.25
N PHE A 80 -7.68 2.36 0.08
CA PHE A 80 -8.41 1.10 0.26
C PHE A 80 -8.02 0.03 -0.76
N ALA A 81 -7.82 0.42 -2.02
CA ALA A 81 -7.42 -0.48 -3.09
C ALA A 81 -6.02 -1.07 -2.85
N ASP A 82 -5.08 -0.24 -2.38
CA ASP A 82 -3.70 -0.68 -2.10
C ASP A 82 -3.62 -1.53 -0.82
N ALA A 83 -4.37 -1.19 0.24
CA ALA A 83 -4.48 -2.02 1.43
C ALA A 83 -5.11 -3.39 1.13
N ARG A 84 -6.21 -3.41 0.36
CA ARG A 84 -6.85 -4.65 -0.08
C ARG A 84 -5.89 -5.52 -0.87
N TRP A 85 -5.23 -4.93 -1.88
CA TRP A 85 -4.26 -5.65 -2.70
C TRP A 85 -3.14 -6.26 -1.84
N SER A 86 -2.59 -5.52 -0.88
CA SER A 86 -1.51 -6.04 -0.02
C SER A 86 -1.98 -7.21 0.86
N THR A 87 -3.20 -7.14 1.41
CA THR A 87 -3.78 -8.25 2.19
C THR A 87 -4.05 -9.50 1.33
N GLU A 88 -4.59 -9.33 0.12
CA GLU A 88 -4.79 -10.43 -0.84
C GLU A 88 -3.43 -11.02 -1.26
N ARG A 89 -2.41 -10.18 -1.45
CA ARG A 89 -1.07 -10.63 -1.80
C ARG A 89 -0.38 -11.39 -0.68
N ALA A 90 -0.49 -10.93 0.56
CA ALA A 90 0.03 -11.64 1.73
C ALA A 90 -0.62 -13.02 1.85
N ARG A 91 -1.93 -13.11 1.63
CA ARG A 91 -2.67 -14.37 1.58
C ARG A 91 -2.12 -15.32 0.51
N ASP A 92 -1.93 -14.83 -0.70
CA ASP A 92 -1.39 -15.64 -1.80
C ASP A 92 0.04 -16.11 -1.52
N LEU A 93 0.86 -15.27 -0.88
CA LEU A 93 2.20 -15.65 -0.44
C LEU A 93 2.16 -16.76 0.62
N ALA A 94 1.27 -16.65 1.61
CA ALA A 94 1.09 -17.67 2.63
C ALA A 94 0.64 -19.02 2.04
N MET A 95 -0.35 -18.99 1.13
CA MET A 95 -0.79 -20.21 0.42
C MET A 95 0.35 -20.82 -0.41
N SER A 96 1.16 -20.00 -1.09
CA SER A 96 2.30 -20.50 -1.86
C SER A 96 3.43 -21.08 -1.00
N ALA A 97 3.48 -20.71 0.27
CA ALA A 97 4.44 -21.25 1.24
C ALA A 97 3.90 -22.52 1.93
N GLY A 98 2.71 -23.01 1.57
CA GLY A 98 2.12 -24.21 2.17
C GLY A 98 1.49 -23.99 3.54
N HIS A 99 1.37 -22.74 4.00
CA HIS A 99 0.69 -22.43 5.25
C HIS A 99 -0.82 -22.28 5.02
N PRO A 100 -1.66 -22.68 6.00
CA PRO A 100 -3.08 -22.39 5.94
C PRO A 100 -3.24 -20.89 5.79
N ALA A 101 -4.05 -20.47 4.82
CA ALA A 101 -4.17 -19.07 4.50
C ALA A 101 -4.59 -18.31 5.77
N GLU A 102 -3.84 -17.28 6.15
CA GLU A 102 -4.25 -16.27 7.15
C GLU A 102 -5.45 -15.44 6.64
N ALA A 103 -6.24 -15.99 5.71
CA ALA A 103 -7.28 -15.37 4.91
C ALA A 103 -8.53 -14.97 5.70
N LYS A 104 -8.62 -15.33 6.99
CA LYS A 104 -9.74 -14.84 7.80
C LYS A 104 -9.55 -13.34 7.97
N GLN A 105 -10.57 -12.55 7.61
CA GLN A 105 -10.55 -11.09 7.81
C GLN A 105 -10.12 -10.68 9.22
N ARG A 106 -10.48 -11.50 10.23
CA ARG A 106 -10.02 -11.33 11.61
C ARG A 106 -8.51 -11.44 11.78
N ALA A 107 -7.86 -12.35 11.06
CA ALA A 107 -6.41 -12.54 11.12
C ALA A 107 -5.65 -11.40 10.43
N LEU A 108 -6.23 -10.75 9.42
CA LEU A 108 -5.64 -9.61 8.72
C LEU A 108 -6.15 -8.25 9.20
N ALA A 109 -6.90 -8.21 10.31
CA ALA A 109 -7.46 -6.95 10.84
C ALA A 109 -6.35 -5.93 11.15
N HIS A 110 -5.19 -6.39 11.62
CA HIS A 110 -4.04 -5.54 11.88
C HIS A 110 -3.57 -4.79 10.62
N ALA A 111 -3.62 -5.42 9.44
CA ALA A 111 -3.17 -4.82 8.18
C ALA A 111 -4.03 -3.62 7.76
N TRP A 112 -5.29 -3.55 8.22
CA TRP A 112 -6.19 -2.43 7.96
C TRP A 112 -6.03 -1.28 8.95
N ALA A 113 -5.40 -1.51 10.10
CA ALA A 113 -5.31 -0.53 11.16
C ALA A 113 -4.44 0.68 10.78
N THR A 114 -3.32 0.45 10.08
CA THR A 114 -2.44 1.54 9.62
C THR A 114 -3.07 2.43 8.53
N PRO A 115 -3.76 1.88 7.50
CA PRO A 115 -4.57 2.71 6.58
C PRO A 115 -5.65 3.54 7.28
N LEU A 116 -6.38 2.94 8.24
CA LEU A 116 -7.46 3.62 8.95
C LEU A 116 -6.93 4.79 9.80
N TYR A 117 -5.82 4.58 10.51
CA TYR A 117 -5.15 5.65 11.24
C TYR A 117 -4.68 6.76 10.29
N GLY A 118 -4.07 6.41 9.16
CA GLY A 118 -3.65 7.38 8.15
C GLY A 118 -4.81 8.25 7.65
N LEU A 119 -5.96 7.64 7.33
CA LEU A 119 -7.16 8.39 6.92
C LEU A 119 -7.68 9.31 8.04
N ALA A 120 -7.72 8.82 9.28
CA ALA A 120 -8.14 9.63 10.44
C ALA A 120 -7.17 10.82 10.66
N LEU A 121 -5.87 10.62 10.48
CA LEU A 121 -4.87 11.67 10.60
C LEU A 121 -5.02 12.74 9.52
N VAL A 122 -5.23 12.36 8.26
CA VAL A 122 -5.45 13.33 7.17
C VAL A 122 -6.75 14.12 7.40
N ALA A 123 -7.82 13.45 7.79
CA ALA A 123 -9.09 14.12 8.09
C ALA A 123 -9.06 14.98 9.38
N PHE A 124 -8.13 14.71 10.30
CA PHE A 124 -7.85 15.58 11.44
C PHE A 124 -7.01 16.80 11.02
N THR A 125 -5.86 16.58 10.39
CA THR A 125 -4.85 17.62 10.11
C THR A 125 -5.20 18.53 8.93
N ALA A 126 -5.76 17.96 7.88
CA ALA A 126 -6.05 18.67 6.63
C ALA A 126 -7.29 18.07 5.95
N PRO A 127 -8.50 18.20 6.55
CA PRO A 127 -9.74 17.73 5.93
C PRO A 127 -9.99 18.44 4.59
N HIS A 128 -9.52 19.68 4.45
CA HIS A 128 -9.51 20.41 3.20
C HIS A 128 -8.63 19.76 2.12
N MET A 129 -7.61 18.96 2.46
CA MET A 129 -6.88 18.15 1.47
C MET A 129 -7.68 16.91 1.05
N VAL A 130 -8.47 16.33 1.95
CA VAL A 130 -9.39 15.22 1.60
C VAL A 130 -10.53 15.74 0.74
N ALA A 131 -11.08 16.90 1.04
CA ALA A 131 -12.21 17.42 0.30
C ALA A 131 -11.81 18.37 -0.83
N GLY A 132 -10.55 18.81 -0.89
CA GLY A 132 -9.95 19.78 -1.81
C GLY A 132 -10.51 21.21 -1.77
N PHE A 133 -11.43 21.53 -0.85
CA PHE A 133 -12.06 22.85 -0.77
C PHE A 133 -11.31 23.77 0.19
N PRO A 134 -11.22 25.08 -0.09
CA PRO A 134 -10.82 26.09 0.90
C PRO A 134 -11.93 26.36 1.92
N LEU A 135 -12.70 25.33 2.27
CA LEU A 135 -13.77 25.38 3.26
C LEU A 135 -13.23 24.79 4.56
N ASP A 136 -13.52 25.48 5.65
CA ASP A 136 -13.19 25.04 7.00
C ASP A 136 -14.14 23.88 7.37
N LEU A 137 -13.77 22.69 6.91
CA LEU A 137 -14.53 21.47 7.15
C LEU A 137 -14.37 21.04 8.60
N PRO A 138 -15.41 20.45 9.21
CA PRO A 138 -15.29 19.95 10.57
C PRO A 138 -14.16 18.91 10.62
N HIS A 139 -13.10 19.24 11.34
CA HIS A 139 -12.03 18.32 11.64
C HIS A 139 -12.61 17.12 12.39
N LEU A 140 -12.07 15.93 12.10
CA LEU A 140 -12.31 14.79 12.97
C LEU A 140 -11.90 15.17 14.41
N PRO A 141 -12.66 14.83 15.45
CA PRO A 141 -12.26 15.16 16.81
C PRO A 141 -10.93 14.49 17.19
N LEU A 142 -10.09 15.19 17.97
CA LEU A 142 -8.79 14.67 18.41
C LEU A 142 -8.88 13.28 19.07
N TRP A 143 -9.94 13.02 19.84
CA TRP A 143 -10.12 11.72 20.48
C TRP A 143 -10.27 10.57 19.47
N VAL A 144 -10.85 10.81 18.29
CA VAL A 144 -10.93 9.79 17.23
C VAL A 144 -9.55 9.49 16.68
N LEU A 145 -8.72 10.51 16.47
CA LEU A 145 -7.34 10.35 16.05
C LEU A 145 -6.53 9.54 17.08
N LEU A 146 -6.64 9.90 18.36
CA LEU A 146 -5.95 9.19 19.45
C LEU A 146 -6.43 7.74 19.57
N ALA A 147 -7.74 7.49 19.49
CA ALA A 147 -8.31 6.16 19.56
C ALA A 147 -7.87 5.27 18.39
N THR A 148 -7.93 5.79 17.16
CA THR A 148 -7.49 5.05 15.96
C THR A 148 -5.99 4.81 15.96
N GLY A 149 -5.18 5.76 16.42
CA GLY A 149 -3.73 5.60 16.57
C GLY A 149 -3.36 4.56 17.62
N ALA A 150 -3.99 4.59 18.80
CA ALA A 150 -3.79 3.59 19.84
C ALA A 150 -4.19 2.19 19.37
N LEU A 151 -5.34 2.06 18.69
CA LEU A 151 -5.78 0.80 18.11
C LEU A 151 -4.80 0.27 17.05
N ALA A 152 -4.31 1.14 16.17
CA ALA A 152 -3.33 0.76 15.16
C ALA A 152 -2.01 0.28 15.79
N ALA A 153 -1.50 0.99 16.79
CA ALA A 153 -0.31 0.57 17.52
C ALA A 153 -0.51 -0.81 18.16
N LEU A 154 -1.60 -1.01 18.91
CA LEU A 154 -1.90 -2.28 19.57
C LEU A 154 -1.97 -3.45 18.59
N LEU A 155 -2.66 -3.28 17.47
CA LEU A 155 -2.81 -4.35 16.47
C LEU A 155 -1.49 -4.67 15.74
N VAL A 156 -0.66 -3.66 15.48
CA VAL A 156 0.68 -3.87 14.89
C VAL A 156 1.60 -4.57 15.88
N PHE A 157 1.56 -4.21 17.17
CA PHE A 157 2.34 -4.90 18.20
C PHE A 157 1.87 -6.34 18.41
N ASP A 158 0.56 -6.60 18.48
CA ASP A 158 0.01 -7.96 18.55
C ASP A 158 0.50 -8.81 17.36
N TRP A 159 0.43 -8.25 16.15
CA TRP A 159 0.96 -8.90 14.96
C TRP A 159 2.46 -9.19 15.07
N ALA A 160 3.27 -8.19 15.46
CA ALA A 160 4.73 -8.35 15.57
C ALA A 160 5.12 -9.40 16.60
N LEU A 161 4.44 -9.45 17.75
CA LEU A 161 4.66 -10.45 18.79
C LEU A 161 4.32 -11.86 18.31
N ARG A 162 3.22 -12.03 17.56
CA ARG A 162 2.88 -13.33 16.94
C ARG A 162 3.94 -13.79 15.96
N ARG A 163 4.42 -12.89 15.09
CA ARG A 163 5.50 -13.21 14.14
C ARG A 163 6.82 -13.54 14.84
N ALA A 164 7.13 -12.88 15.96
CA ALA A 164 8.29 -13.23 16.77
C ALA A 164 8.15 -14.62 17.44
N ALA A 165 6.94 -14.96 17.90
CA ALA A 165 6.64 -16.29 18.41
C ALA A 165 6.78 -17.36 17.32
N ASP A 166 6.18 -17.15 16.14
CA ASP A 166 6.28 -18.05 14.99
C ASP A 166 7.75 -18.22 14.55
N TRP A 167 8.54 -17.14 14.58
CA TRP A 167 9.96 -17.20 14.27
C TRP A 167 10.74 -18.08 15.25
N ARG A 168 10.46 -17.92 16.55
CA ARG A 168 11.06 -18.73 17.60
C ARG A 168 10.68 -20.21 17.49
N LEU A 169 9.47 -20.51 17.03
CA LEU A 169 8.97 -21.88 16.81
C LEU A 169 9.44 -22.49 15.48
N GLY A 170 10.04 -21.70 14.59
CA GLY A 170 10.44 -22.15 13.25
C GLY A 170 9.30 -22.19 12.22
N ASP A 171 8.11 -21.73 12.60
CA ASP A 171 6.88 -21.75 11.79
C ASP A 171 6.70 -20.48 10.95
N LEU A 172 7.64 -19.52 11.02
CA LEU A 172 7.51 -18.25 10.34
C LEU A 172 7.73 -18.36 8.83
N ALA A 173 6.65 -18.15 8.06
CA ALA A 173 6.73 -17.92 6.63
C ALA A 173 7.32 -16.51 6.32
N ALA A 174 8.58 -16.47 5.89
CA ALA A 174 9.31 -15.22 5.67
C ALA A 174 8.72 -14.29 4.58
N ALA A 175 8.21 -14.85 3.48
CA ALA A 175 7.67 -14.08 2.36
C ALA A 175 6.41 -13.26 2.72
N PRO A 176 5.33 -13.85 3.28
CA PRO A 176 4.16 -13.08 3.71
C PRO A 176 4.48 -12.15 4.89
N ALA A 177 5.30 -12.58 5.85
CA ALA A 177 5.67 -11.74 7.00
C ALA A 177 6.44 -10.49 6.57
N SER A 178 7.42 -10.62 5.68
CA SER A 178 8.16 -9.48 5.15
C SER A 178 7.29 -8.56 4.28
N HIS A 179 6.31 -9.10 3.55
CA HIS A 179 5.38 -8.28 2.78
C HIS A 179 4.51 -7.40 3.69
N LEU A 180 3.94 -7.98 4.76
CA LEU A 180 3.13 -7.26 5.74
C LEU A 180 3.95 -6.26 6.58
N LEU A 181 5.23 -6.56 6.85
CA LEU A 181 6.14 -5.60 7.47
C LEU A 181 6.28 -4.34 6.61
N TRP A 182 6.60 -4.52 5.32
CA TRP A 182 6.76 -3.40 4.39
C TRP A 182 5.46 -2.65 4.14
N HIS A 183 4.31 -3.33 4.16
CA HIS A 183 2.99 -2.69 4.19
C HIS A 183 2.90 -1.70 5.35
N HIS A 184 3.16 -2.13 6.59
CA HIS A 184 3.08 -1.24 7.75
C HIS A 184 4.08 -0.09 7.68
N VAL A 185 5.33 -0.36 7.29
CA VAL A 185 6.36 0.67 7.13
C VAL A 185 5.92 1.72 6.11
N LEU A 186 5.47 1.30 4.92
CA LEU A 186 5.02 2.22 3.89
C LEU A 186 3.85 3.06 4.37
N PHE A 187 2.82 2.44 4.97
CA PHE A 187 1.64 3.18 5.44
C PHE A 187 1.96 4.17 6.56
N VAL A 188 2.80 3.79 7.53
CA VAL A 188 3.18 4.67 8.64
C VAL A 188 4.02 5.85 8.13
N LEU A 189 5.00 5.60 7.27
CA LEU A 189 5.82 6.68 6.72
C LEU A 189 5.02 7.60 5.78
N ALA A 190 4.17 7.01 4.93
CA ALA A 190 3.34 7.72 3.97
C ALA A 190 2.24 8.57 4.62
N PHE A 191 1.54 8.01 5.60
CA PHE A 191 0.29 8.60 6.12
C PHE A 191 0.30 8.85 7.62
N GLY A 192 1.24 8.29 8.38
CA GLY A 192 1.33 8.45 9.83
C GLY A 192 2.30 9.56 10.28
N LEU A 193 3.35 9.83 9.50
CA LEU A 193 4.36 10.87 9.80
C LEU A 193 4.07 12.23 9.16
N THR A 194 2.87 12.43 8.62
CA THR A 194 2.42 13.71 8.02
C THR A 194 3.36 14.28 6.94
N ILE A 195 4.11 13.44 6.22
CA ILE A 195 5.13 13.90 5.26
C ILE A 195 4.45 14.57 4.06
N ASP A 196 3.62 13.81 3.33
CA ASP A 196 2.75 14.27 2.22
C ASP A 196 1.88 13.09 1.74
N VAL A 197 0.56 13.29 1.69
CA VAL A 197 -0.42 12.28 1.23
C VAL A 197 -0.18 11.87 -0.22
N SER A 198 0.17 12.83 -1.08
CA SER A 198 0.46 12.60 -2.49
C SER A 198 1.70 11.72 -2.64
N ALA A 199 2.75 12.02 -1.90
CA ALA A 199 3.96 11.21 -1.86
C ALA A 199 3.72 9.80 -1.33
N GLY A 200 2.87 9.67 -0.31
CA GLY A 200 2.42 8.39 0.21
C GLY A 200 1.73 7.52 -0.85
N ILE A 201 0.81 8.11 -1.62
CA ILE A 201 0.11 7.41 -2.70
C ILE A 201 1.06 6.99 -3.81
N VAL A 202 1.99 7.87 -4.18
CA VAL A 202 3.03 7.56 -5.18
C VAL A 202 3.88 6.39 -4.73
N ALA A 203 4.31 6.34 -3.46
CA ALA A 203 5.06 5.22 -2.90
C ALA A 203 4.25 3.91 -3.00
N MET A 204 2.99 3.92 -2.59
CA MET A 204 2.12 2.73 -2.65
C MET A 204 1.87 2.26 -4.09
N ALA A 205 1.68 3.17 -5.03
CA ALA A 205 1.55 2.86 -6.45
C ALA A 205 2.83 2.25 -7.02
N ALA A 206 3.98 2.83 -6.71
CA ALA A 206 5.28 2.28 -7.11
C ALA A 206 5.48 0.87 -6.55
N TRP A 207 5.19 0.66 -5.26
CA TRP A 207 5.32 -0.63 -4.60
C TRP A 207 4.51 -1.73 -5.29
N ARG A 208 3.25 -1.43 -5.62
CA ARG A 208 2.35 -2.34 -6.34
C ARG A 208 2.84 -2.62 -7.76
N LEU A 209 3.29 -1.61 -8.50
CA LEU A 209 3.79 -1.77 -9.87
C LEU A 209 5.08 -2.59 -9.93
N LEU A 210 5.98 -2.40 -8.97
CA LEU A 210 7.21 -3.21 -8.82
C LEU A 210 6.90 -4.70 -8.59
N HIS A 211 5.77 -5.01 -7.93
CA HIS A 211 5.30 -6.38 -7.76
C HIS A 211 4.57 -6.94 -8.99
N ALA A 212 3.93 -6.06 -9.79
CA ALA A 212 3.18 -6.45 -10.97
C ALA A 212 4.08 -6.81 -12.15
N ALA A 213 5.22 -6.13 -12.31
CA ALA A 213 6.25 -6.48 -13.29
C ALA A 213 7.63 -6.47 -12.65
N PRO A 214 8.10 -7.63 -12.17
CA PRO A 214 9.45 -7.74 -11.65
C PRO A 214 10.45 -7.32 -12.73
N LEU A 215 11.30 -6.34 -12.42
CA LEU A 215 12.42 -5.99 -13.26
C LEU A 215 13.29 -7.23 -13.51
N PRO A 216 13.81 -7.43 -14.74
CA PRO A 216 14.72 -8.54 -15.02
C PRO A 216 15.84 -8.55 -13.98
N SER A 217 15.92 -9.64 -13.21
CA SER A 217 17.01 -9.76 -12.23
C SER A 217 18.33 -9.88 -12.99
N PRO A 218 19.35 -9.05 -12.71
CA PRO A 218 20.64 -9.11 -13.39
C PRO A 218 21.50 -10.33 -13.02
N ARG A 219 20.97 -11.28 -12.24
CA ARG A 219 21.63 -12.55 -11.96
C ARG A 219 20.87 -13.68 -12.67
N PRO A 220 21.50 -14.35 -13.65
CA PRO A 220 21.10 -15.72 -13.96
C PRO A 220 21.15 -16.49 -12.64
N GLN A 221 20.07 -17.18 -12.27
CA GLN A 221 20.16 -18.23 -11.27
C GLN A 221 21.12 -19.28 -11.84
N ALA A 222 22.40 -19.18 -11.50
CA ALA A 222 23.35 -20.25 -11.69
C ALA A 222 22.84 -21.42 -10.83
N SER A 223 22.22 -22.38 -11.47
CA SER A 223 21.85 -23.65 -10.86
C SER A 223 23.15 -24.36 -10.48
N LEU A 224 23.53 -24.28 -9.20
CA LEU A 224 24.65 -25.03 -8.63
C LEU A 224 24.33 -26.53 -8.46
N THR A 225 23.18 -27.00 -8.99
CA THR A 225 22.76 -28.40 -8.93
C THR A 225 22.57 -29.03 -10.32
N ALA A 226 23.08 -28.40 -11.39
CA ALA A 226 23.24 -29.11 -12.66
C ALA A 226 24.42 -30.09 -12.52
N VAL A 227 24.12 -31.31 -12.10
CA VAL A 227 25.03 -32.46 -12.24
C VAL A 227 25.02 -32.87 -13.72
N PRO A 228 26.19 -33.13 -14.35
CA PRO A 228 26.29 -33.54 -15.75
C PRO A 228 25.54 -34.84 -16.06
#